data_AF-A0AAW7KRY8-F1
#
_entry.id   AF-A0AAW7KRY8-F1
#
_cell.length_a   1.000
_cell.length_b   1.000
_cell.length_c   1.000
_cell.angle_alpha   90.00
_cell.angle_beta   90.00
_cell.angle_gamma   90.00
#
_symmetry.space_group_name_H-M   'P 1'
#
loop_
_entity.id
_entity.type
_entity.pdbx_description
1 polymer ?
#
loop_
_entity_poly.entity_id
_entity_poly.type
_entity_poly.pdbx_seq_one_letter_code
_entity_poly.pdbx_strand_id
1 'polypeptide(L)'
;MIQLQRYPMPDRPSNPSPLEMAIYNYELLAKKHYDDKRRKSVASKEKLQRDYDHLQKERKRLEHLLIAQQSLESYRAESEDSSVKELAEEEHHPTEKLAKFLRAAGEPKPTSYHEAHHIVCGKGRYRQRLTYAARLRMHSFGIGINDPTNGVWLRNFEKNKSDDWATPDTVSHRRLHRHNYEVWVSTSLRTKVNKLDFINALRGVKIKIKNHMMPASVMMRKNANWDGKS
;
A
#
# COMPACT_ATOMS: atom_id res chain seq x y z
N MET A 1 -1.94 34.01 10.38
CA MET A 1 -0.60 33.40 10.21
C MET A 1 0.43 34.50 10.28
N ILE A 2 1.51 34.32 11.05
CA ILE A 2 2.60 35.30 11.13
C ILE A 2 3.41 35.18 9.83
N GLN A 3 3.51 36.26 9.06
CA GLN A 3 4.30 36.30 7.83
C GLN A 3 5.79 36.32 8.18
N LEU A 4 6.57 35.41 7.58
CA LEU A 4 8.00 35.32 7.82
C LEU A 4 8.73 36.59 7.38
N GLN A 5 9.54 37.14 8.29
CA GLN A 5 10.44 38.27 8.00
C GLN A 5 11.82 37.81 7.51
N ARG A 6 12.20 36.57 7.82
CA ARG A 6 13.48 35.95 7.42
C ARG A 6 13.28 34.46 7.25
N TYR A 7 14.11 33.85 6.41
CA TYR A 7 14.15 32.39 6.29
C TYR A 7 14.83 31.81 7.55
N PRO A 8 14.18 30.90 8.29
CA PRO A 8 14.75 30.33 9.52
C PRO A 8 15.96 29.45 9.21
N MET A 9 16.83 29.23 10.19
CA MET A 9 17.90 28.25 10.05
C MET A 9 17.28 26.85 10.09
N PRO A 10 17.49 25.98 9.09
CA PRO A 10 16.99 24.62 9.14
C PRO A 10 17.83 23.76 10.09
N ASP A 11 17.16 22.86 10.80
CA ASP A 11 17.81 21.85 11.63
C ASP A 11 18.30 20.68 10.76
N ARG A 12 19.56 20.30 10.94
CA ARG A 12 20.15 19.16 10.23
C ARG A 12 19.64 17.86 10.87
N PRO A 13 19.09 16.91 10.10
CA PRO A 13 18.71 15.62 10.66
C PRO A 13 19.95 14.80 11.07
N SER A 14 19.83 14.01 12.13
CA SER A 14 20.95 13.26 12.74
C SER A 14 21.35 11.99 11.97
N ASN A 15 20.38 11.29 11.36
CA ASN A 15 20.61 10.14 10.48
C ASN A 15 19.67 10.19 9.26
N PRO A 16 19.87 11.17 8.35
CA PRO A 16 18.93 11.43 7.28
C PRO A 16 19.03 10.40 6.17
N SER A 17 17.86 10.05 5.63
CA SER A 17 17.75 9.48 4.29
C SER A 17 18.30 10.46 3.23
N PRO A 18 18.65 9.99 2.02
CA PRO A 18 19.08 10.87 0.92
C PRO A 18 18.06 11.98 0.62
N LEU A 19 16.77 11.72 0.80
CA LEU A 19 15.70 12.66 0.51
C LEU A 19 15.53 13.71 1.62
N GLU A 20 15.68 13.33 2.89
CA GLU A 20 15.75 14.29 4.00
C GLU A 20 16.97 15.21 3.88
N MET A 21 18.13 14.67 3.47
CA MET A 21 19.31 15.49 3.16
C MET A 21 19.07 16.45 2.00
N ALA A 22 18.38 16.01 0.94
CA ALA A 22 18.06 16.86 -0.20
C ALA A 22 17.19 18.06 0.22
N ILE A 23 16.15 17.82 1.01
CA ILE A 23 15.30 18.91 1.55
C ILE A 23 16.12 19.87 2.42
N TYR A 24 16.91 19.35 3.36
CA TYR A 24 17.78 20.17 4.20
C TYR A 24 18.73 21.06 3.37
N ASN A 25 19.35 20.49 2.33
CA ASN A 25 20.23 21.24 1.44
C ASN A 25 19.48 22.33 0.66
N TYR A 26 18.24 22.07 0.22
CA TYR A 26 17.40 23.08 -0.41
C TYR A 26 16.99 24.20 0.56
N GLU A 27 16.70 23.88 1.82
CA GLU A 27 16.43 24.88 2.86
C GLU A 27 17.66 25.79 3.10
N LEU A 28 18.88 25.23 3.10
CA LEU A 28 20.11 26.03 3.17
C LEU A 28 20.29 26.95 1.95
N LEU A 29 20.01 26.45 0.75
CA LEU A 29 20.06 27.23 -0.49
C LEU A 29 19.02 28.36 -0.48
N ALA A 30 17.79 28.07 -0.07
CA ALA A 30 16.72 29.05 0.06
C ALA A 30 17.10 30.12 1.09
N LYS A 31 17.61 29.72 2.25
CA LYS A 31 18.12 30.64 3.27
C LYS A 31 19.16 31.61 2.69
N LYS A 32 20.21 31.06 2.05
CA LYS A 32 21.28 31.87 1.43
C LYS A 32 20.70 32.85 0.41
N HIS A 33 19.81 32.39 -0.45
CA HIS A 33 19.16 33.23 -1.47
C HIS A 33 18.42 34.42 -0.86
N TYR A 34 17.62 34.19 0.18
CA TYR A 34 16.81 35.23 0.81
C TYR A 34 17.63 36.17 1.70
N ASP A 35 18.69 35.67 2.34
CA ASP A 35 19.65 36.51 3.08
C ASP A 35 20.41 37.45 2.12
N ASP A 36 20.88 36.96 0.96
CA ASP A 36 21.56 37.76 -0.05
C ASP A 36 20.64 38.79 -0.70
N LYS A 37 19.39 38.41 -1.02
CA LYS A 37 18.40 39.36 -1.55
C LYS A 37 18.11 40.48 -0.57
N ARG A 38 17.91 40.16 0.71
CA ARG A 38 17.63 41.16 1.75
C ARG A 38 18.75 42.19 1.90
N ARG A 39 20.00 41.79 1.68
CA ARG A 39 21.15 42.72 1.68
C ARG A 39 21.15 43.68 0.49
N LYS A 40 20.58 43.28 -0.66
CA LYS A 40 20.61 44.02 -1.93
C LYS A 40 19.32 44.81 -2.21
N SER A 41 18.17 44.32 -1.75
CA SER A 41 16.85 44.95 -1.96
C SER A 41 15.83 44.44 -0.94
N VAL A 42 14.61 45.00 -0.94
CA VAL A 42 13.50 44.42 -0.19
C VAL A 42 13.11 43.08 -0.84
N ALA A 43 13.42 41.97 -0.17
CA ALA A 43 12.96 40.65 -0.61
C ALA A 43 11.42 40.58 -0.49
N SER A 44 10.74 40.08 -1.52
CA SER A 44 9.29 39.84 -1.45
C SER A 44 8.99 38.82 -0.37
N LYS A 45 8.29 39.27 0.67
CA LYS A 45 7.88 38.44 1.82
C LYS A 45 6.95 37.31 1.38
N GLU A 46 6.15 37.55 0.34
CA GLU A 46 5.25 36.57 -0.25
C GLU A 46 6.02 35.42 -0.91
N LYS A 47 7.11 35.73 -1.65
CA LYS A 47 7.97 34.70 -2.25
C LYS A 47 8.68 33.87 -1.19
N LEU A 48 9.24 34.52 -0.17
CA LEU A 48 9.87 33.85 0.96
C LEU A 48 8.90 32.89 1.66
N GLN A 49 7.70 33.36 2.00
CA GLN A 49 6.70 32.54 2.67
C GLN A 49 6.30 31.34 1.81
N ARG A 50 6.07 31.54 0.50
CA ARG A 50 5.68 30.45 -0.41
C ARG A 50 6.74 29.36 -0.49
N ASP A 51 8.01 29.73 -0.62
CA ASP A 51 9.10 28.76 -0.78
C ASP A 51 9.36 28.02 0.53
N TYR A 52 9.25 28.72 1.67
CA TYR A 52 9.27 28.08 2.99
C TYR A 52 8.13 27.07 3.14
N ASP A 53 6.89 27.49 2.87
CA ASP A 53 5.72 26.62 2.99
C ASP A 53 5.80 25.39 2.08
N HIS A 54 6.38 25.55 0.88
CA HIS A 54 6.63 24.44 -0.02
C HIS A 54 7.60 23.42 0.58
N LEU A 55 8.77 23.85 1.05
CA LEU A 55 9.77 22.94 1.63
C LEU A 55 9.28 22.29 2.93
N GLN A 56 8.50 23.01 3.75
CA GLN A 56 7.85 22.42 4.93
C GLN A 56 6.79 21.37 4.56
N LYS A 57 6.04 21.58 3.46
CA LYS A 57 5.10 20.57 2.95
C LYS A 57 5.82 19.32 2.47
N GLU A 58 6.94 19.48 1.76
CA GLU A 58 7.75 18.33 1.32
C GLU A 58 8.35 17.58 2.51
N ARG A 59 8.89 18.29 3.51
CA ARG A 59 9.39 17.68 4.76
C ARG A 59 8.32 16.86 5.46
N LYS A 60 7.14 17.46 5.68
CA LYS A 60 5.99 16.79 6.30
C LYS A 60 5.54 15.56 5.50
N ARG A 61 5.60 15.64 4.16
CA ARG A 61 5.29 14.51 3.29
C ARG A 61 6.27 13.35 3.50
N LEU A 62 7.56 13.62 3.64
CA LEU A 62 8.57 12.59 3.95
C LEU A 62 8.35 11.97 5.32
N GLU A 63 8.13 12.79 6.35
CA GLU A 63 7.87 12.32 7.70
C GLU A 63 6.68 11.35 7.74
N HIS A 64 5.58 11.69 7.07
CA HIS A 64 4.43 10.80 6.97
C HIS A 64 4.75 9.48 6.25
N LEU A 65 5.58 9.50 5.20
CA LEU A 65 6.00 8.29 4.50
C LEU A 65 6.88 7.41 5.40
N LEU A 66 7.84 8.00 6.12
CA LEU A 66 8.74 7.29 7.03
C LEU A 66 7.96 6.63 8.18
N ILE A 67 7.05 7.36 8.81
CA ILE A 67 6.17 6.82 9.86
C ILE A 67 5.34 5.65 9.32
N ALA A 68 4.83 5.76 8.09
CA ALA A 68 4.06 4.69 7.47
C ALA A 68 4.94 3.44 7.19
N GLN A 69 6.19 3.63 6.74
CA GLN A 69 7.15 2.55 6.50
C GLN A 69 7.58 1.86 7.80
N GLN A 70 7.95 2.62 8.82
CA GLN A 70 8.28 2.09 10.16
C GLN A 70 7.11 1.30 10.75
N SER A 71 5.87 1.79 10.58
CA SER A 71 4.67 1.08 11.01
C SER A 71 4.47 -0.24 10.26
N LEU A 72 4.84 -0.33 8.98
CA LEU A 72 4.80 -1.57 8.19
C LEU A 72 5.92 -2.53 8.60
N GLU A 73 7.13 -2.04 8.83
CA GLU A 73 8.27 -2.84 9.30
C GLU A 73 7.98 -3.45 10.67
N SER A 74 7.47 -2.65 11.61
CA SER A 74 7.06 -3.12 12.94
C SER A 74 5.99 -4.20 12.84
N TYR A 75 4.95 -3.97 12.01
CA TYR A 75 3.90 -4.96 11.78
C TYR A 75 4.44 -6.27 11.18
N ARG A 76 5.42 -6.21 10.29
CA ARG A 76 6.06 -7.41 9.72
C ARG A 76 6.88 -8.16 10.76
N ALA A 77 7.66 -7.47 11.57
CA ALA A 77 8.42 -8.09 12.66
C ALA A 77 7.46 -8.76 13.66
N GLU A 78 6.41 -8.05 14.10
CA GLU A 78 5.36 -8.60 14.96
C GLU A 78 4.70 -9.83 14.32
N SER A 79 4.40 -9.79 13.02
CA SER A 79 3.80 -10.91 12.30
C SER A 79 4.73 -12.13 12.21
N GLU A 80 6.05 -11.92 12.10
CA GLU A 80 7.04 -13.00 12.06
C GLU A 80 7.22 -13.68 13.42
N ASP A 81 7.08 -12.91 14.51
CA ASP A 81 7.16 -13.43 15.88
C ASP A 81 5.83 -14.01 16.39
N SER A 82 4.72 -13.66 15.75
CA SER A 82 3.37 -14.11 16.13
C SER A 82 3.13 -15.59 15.78
N SER A 83 2.36 -16.27 16.63
CA SER A 83 1.85 -17.59 16.32
C SER A 83 0.82 -17.54 15.18
N VAL A 84 0.67 -18.67 14.49
CA VAL A 84 -0.35 -18.83 13.45
C VAL A 84 -1.76 -18.57 13.98
N LYS A 85 -2.02 -18.85 15.27
CA LYS A 85 -3.31 -18.60 15.90
C LYS A 85 -3.58 -17.10 16.04
N GLU A 86 -2.61 -16.35 16.57
CA GLU A 86 -2.72 -14.89 16.73
C GLU A 86 -2.95 -14.20 15.38
N LEU A 87 -2.17 -14.59 14.35
CA LEU A 87 -2.33 -14.06 13.00
C LEU A 87 -3.70 -14.41 12.40
N ALA A 88 -4.25 -15.59 12.71
CA ALA A 88 -5.55 -16.02 12.22
C ALA A 88 -6.74 -15.29 12.88
N GLU A 89 -6.52 -14.73 14.06
CA GLU A 89 -7.49 -13.94 14.84
C GLU A 89 -7.43 -12.44 14.50
N GLU A 90 -6.40 -11.98 13.77
CA GLU A 90 -6.26 -10.59 13.35
C GLU A 90 -7.49 -10.08 12.57
N GLU A 91 -7.98 -8.91 12.98
CA GLU A 91 -9.04 -8.20 12.27
C GLU A 91 -8.55 -7.68 10.90
N HIS A 92 -9.34 -7.93 9.86
CA HIS A 92 -9.02 -7.56 8.47
C HIS A 92 -10.04 -6.60 7.86
N HIS A 93 -11.13 -6.32 8.57
CA HIS A 93 -12.13 -5.33 8.19
C HIS A 93 -12.40 -4.42 9.38
N PRO A 94 -12.50 -3.10 9.18
CA PRO A 94 -12.43 -2.41 7.89
C PRO A 94 -10.99 -2.37 7.30
N THR A 95 -10.83 -2.09 5.99
CA THR A 95 -9.57 -2.36 5.25
C THR A 95 -8.53 -1.22 5.34
N GLU A 96 -8.66 -0.30 6.29
CA GLU A 96 -7.81 0.88 6.47
C GLU A 96 -6.37 0.49 6.81
N LYS A 97 -6.17 -0.57 7.60
CA LYS A 97 -4.83 -1.07 7.96
C LYS A 97 -4.10 -1.56 6.72
N LEU A 98 -4.73 -2.41 5.91
CA LEU A 98 -4.18 -2.84 4.61
C LEU A 98 -3.94 -1.65 3.67
N ALA A 99 -4.88 -0.71 3.59
CA ALA A 99 -4.77 0.50 2.76
C ALA A 99 -3.59 1.42 3.18
N LYS A 100 -3.31 1.53 4.49
CA LYS A 100 -2.13 2.22 5.02
C LYS A 100 -0.86 1.50 4.57
N PHE A 101 -0.82 0.17 4.69
CA PHE A 101 0.36 -0.61 4.35
C PHE A 101 0.63 -0.74 2.85
N LEU A 102 -0.39 -0.75 2.00
CA LEU A 102 -0.21 -0.64 0.54
C LEU A 102 0.52 0.67 0.19
N ARG A 103 0.09 1.79 0.77
CA ARG A 103 0.76 3.08 0.57
C ARG A 103 2.18 3.09 1.11
N ALA A 104 2.40 2.52 2.30
CA ALA A 104 3.73 2.38 2.89
C ALA A 104 4.69 1.54 2.02
N ALA A 105 4.16 0.52 1.34
CA ALA A 105 4.89 -0.30 0.37
C ALA A 105 5.12 0.39 -0.99
N GLY A 106 4.81 1.69 -1.12
CA GLY A 106 4.98 2.43 -2.36
C GLY A 106 3.87 2.22 -3.38
N GLU A 107 2.71 1.68 -2.98
CA GLU A 107 1.55 1.50 -3.84
C GLU A 107 0.49 2.58 -3.55
N PRO A 108 0.53 3.74 -4.24
CA PRO A 108 -0.44 4.80 -4.04
C PRO A 108 -1.85 4.33 -4.41
N LYS A 109 -2.84 4.79 -3.64
CA LYS A 109 -4.25 4.57 -3.96
C LYS A 109 -4.57 5.31 -5.27
N PRO A 110 -5.03 4.63 -6.34
CA PRO A 110 -5.15 5.28 -7.65
C PRO A 110 -6.19 6.39 -7.71
N THR A 111 -7.40 6.14 -7.17
CA THR A 111 -8.48 7.13 -7.09
C THR A 111 -9.23 6.99 -5.77
N SER A 112 -10.05 7.98 -5.41
CA SER A 112 -10.95 7.89 -4.23
C SER A 112 -11.86 6.66 -4.27
N TYR A 113 -12.22 6.19 -5.46
CA TYR A 113 -13.06 5.01 -5.71
C TYR A 113 -12.34 3.66 -5.59
N HIS A 114 -11.06 3.63 -5.26
CA HIS A 114 -10.35 2.37 -4.99
C HIS A 114 -10.43 1.99 -3.51
N GLU A 115 -10.58 0.70 -3.23
CA GLU A 115 -10.53 0.12 -1.90
C GLU A 115 -9.44 -0.93 -1.85
N ALA A 116 -8.82 -1.09 -0.68
CA ALA A 116 -7.87 -2.17 -0.47
C ALA A 116 -8.63 -3.49 -0.39
N HIS A 117 -8.16 -4.48 -1.14
CA HIS A 117 -8.72 -5.81 -1.23
C HIS A 117 -7.70 -6.85 -0.81
N HIS A 118 -8.10 -7.74 0.11
CA HIS A 118 -7.30 -8.90 0.49
C HIS A 118 -7.38 -9.99 -0.58
N ILE A 119 -6.24 -10.41 -1.10
CA ILE A 119 -6.15 -11.48 -2.11
C ILE A 119 -6.58 -12.80 -1.46
N VAL A 120 -5.87 -13.21 -0.40
CA VAL A 120 -6.31 -14.23 0.55
C VAL A 120 -7.24 -13.53 1.54
N CYS A 121 -8.54 -13.79 1.39
CA CYS A 121 -9.56 -13.24 2.28
C CYS A 121 -9.49 -13.87 3.68
N GLY A 122 -10.22 -13.27 4.63
CA GLY A 122 -10.45 -13.83 5.96
C GLY A 122 -11.20 -15.16 5.89
N LYS A 123 -12.41 -15.24 6.46
CA LYS A 123 -13.15 -16.52 6.51
C LYS A 123 -13.47 -17.11 5.13
N GLY A 124 -13.66 -16.26 4.12
CA GLY A 124 -14.22 -16.64 2.83
C GLY A 124 -15.71 -16.98 2.92
N ARG A 125 -16.40 -17.00 1.79
CA ARG A 125 -17.84 -17.22 1.69
C ARG A 125 -18.20 -18.61 1.17
N TYR A 126 -17.43 -19.19 0.24
CA TYR A 126 -17.86 -20.35 -0.54
C TYR A 126 -17.00 -21.61 -0.35
N ARG A 127 -15.69 -21.46 -0.15
CA ARG A 127 -14.69 -22.53 0.00
C ARG A 127 -13.87 -22.34 1.27
N GLN A 128 -14.55 -22.08 2.39
CA GLN A 128 -13.94 -21.75 3.68
C GLN A 128 -12.77 -22.66 4.09
N ARG A 129 -12.91 -23.99 3.95
CA ARG A 129 -11.81 -24.94 4.25
C ARG A 129 -10.57 -24.71 3.38
N LEU A 130 -10.78 -24.42 2.10
CA LEU A 130 -9.71 -24.21 1.13
C LEU A 130 -9.03 -22.85 1.35
N THR A 131 -9.82 -21.80 1.57
CA THR A 131 -9.35 -20.47 1.96
C THR A 131 -8.55 -20.54 3.25
N TYR A 132 -9.05 -21.27 4.26
CA TYR A 132 -8.36 -21.47 5.52
C TYR A 132 -7.00 -22.15 5.32
N ALA A 133 -6.89 -23.16 4.46
CA ALA A 133 -5.60 -23.80 4.17
C ALA A 133 -4.58 -22.83 3.54
N ALA A 134 -5.01 -21.98 2.60
CA ALA A 134 -4.14 -20.96 2.03
C ALA A 134 -3.72 -19.89 3.05
N ARG A 135 -4.65 -19.49 3.93
CA ARG A 135 -4.40 -18.53 5.00
C ARG A 135 -3.49 -19.08 6.09
N LEU A 136 -3.69 -20.34 6.49
CA LEU A 136 -2.81 -21.07 7.40
C LEU A 136 -1.38 -21.11 6.84
N ARG A 137 -1.24 -21.39 5.53
CA ARG A 137 0.06 -21.38 4.87
C ARG A 137 0.70 -19.99 4.89
N MET A 138 -0.06 -18.94 4.60
CA MET A 138 0.40 -17.55 4.68
C MET A 138 0.93 -17.20 6.08
N HIS A 139 0.14 -17.48 7.12
CA HIS A 139 0.51 -17.22 8.51
C HIS A 139 1.68 -18.07 9.00
N SER A 140 1.82 -19.32 8.51
CA SER A 140 2.99 -20.16 8.83
C SER A 140 4.32 -19.59 8.34
N PHE A 141 4.28 -18.59 7.45
CA PHE A 141 5.46 -17.85 6.98
C PHE A 141 5.61 -16.47 7.64
N GLY A 142 4.84 -16.19 8.69
CA GLY A 142 4.87 -14.90 9.39
C GLY A 142 4.27 -13.76 8.58
N ILE A 143 3.36 -14.06 7.64
CA ILE A 143 2.68 -13.04 6.82
C ILE A 143 1.30 -12.81 7.43
N GLY A 144 1.11 -11.66 8.08
CA GLY A 144 -0.18 -11.24 8.62
C GLY A 144 -1.18 -10.88 7.53
N ILE A 145 -2.48 -10.88 7.84
CA ILE A 145 -3.53 -10.72 6.84
C ILE A 145 -3.49 -9.35 6.15
N ASN A 146 -3.08 -8.31 6.89
CA ASN A 146 -2.97 -6.94 6.40
C ASN A 146 -1.63 -6.62 5.71
N ASP A 147 -0.73 -7.60 5.51
CA ASP A 147 0.52 -7.34 4.77
C ASP A 147 0.20 -6.92 3.32
N PRO A 148 0.85 -5.89 2.77
CA PRO A 148 0.54 -5.37 1.43
C PRO A 148 0.85 -6.36 0.30
N THR A 149 1.64 -7.42 0.55
CA THR A 149 1.80 -8.54 -0.38
C THR A 149 0.48 -9.29 -0.58
N ASN A 150 -0.37 -9.36 0.44
CA ASN A 150 -1.73 -9.90 0.39
C ASN A 150 -2.77 -8.85 -0.06
N GLY A 151 -2.36 -7.63 -0.38
CA GLY A 151 -3.25 -6.54 -0.76
C GLY A 151 -3.20 -6.20 -2.23
N VAL A 152 -4.33 -5.72 -2.76
CA VAL A 152 -4.39 -5.06 -4.07
C VAL A 152 -5.43 -3.94 -4.05
N TRP A 153 -5.16 -2.85 -4.76
CA TRP A 153 -6.15 -1.80 -4.99
C TRP A 153 -7.16 -2.26 -6.05
N LEU A 154 -8.44 -2.20 -5.73
CA LEU A 154 -9.51 -2.46 -6.68
C LEU A 154 -10.56 -1.36 -6.62
N ARG A 155 -11.11 -1.01 -7.79
CA ARG A 155 -12.29 -0.15 -7.90
C ARG A 155 -13.44 -0.73 -7.07
N ASN A 156 -14.05 0.08 -6.22
CA ASN A 156 -15.07 -0.36 -5.28
C ASN A 156 -16.37 -0.86 -5.95
N PHE A 157 -16.85 -0.16 -6.99
CA PHE A 157 -18.09 -0.48 -7.72
C PHE A 157 -17.89 -0.49 -9.23
N GLU A 158 -18.68 -1.30 -9.94
CA GLU A 158 -18.64 -1.35 -11.42
C GLU A 158 -19.00 -0.01 -12.07
N LYS A 159 -19.96 0.73 -11.50
CA LYS A 159 -20.40 2.03 -12.03
C LYS A 159 -19.28 3.08 -12.09
N ASN A 160 -18.21 2.91 -11.32
CA ASN A 160 -17.08 3.85 -11.29
C ASN A 160 -16.03 3.53 -12.36
N LYS A 161 -16.31 2.60 -13.30
CA LYS A 161 -15.34 2.13 -14.30
C LYS A 161 -14.81 3.27 -15.18
N SER A 162 -15.65 4.23 -15.54
CA SER A 162 -15.24 5.40 -16.34
C SER A 162 -14.16 6.25 -15.66
N ASP A 163 -14.10 6.23 -14.32
CA ASP A 163 -13.19 7.05 -13.53
C ASP A 163 -11.93 6.30 -13.09
N ASP A 164 -11.80 5.02 -13.49
CA ASP A 164 -10.66 4.16 -13.17
C ASP A 164 -9.63 4.17 -14.29
N TRP A 165 -8.78 5.19 -14.29
CA TRP A 165 -7.70 5.34 -15.25
C TRP A 165 -6.52 4.39 -15.01
N ALA A 166 -6.41 3.80 -13.83
CA ALA A 166 -5.24 2.99 -13.46
C ALA A 166 -5.43 1.51 -13.81
N THR A 167 -6.65 1.00 -13.65
CA THR A 167 -6.97 -0.42 -13.84
C THR A 167 -8.36 -0.62 -14.48
N PRO A 168 -8.68 0.03 -15.61
CA PRO A 168 -10.03 0.08 -16.17
C PRO A 168 -10.62 -1.30 -16.45
N ASP A 169 -9.78 -2.24 -16.92
CA ASP A 169 -10.22 -3.59 -17.27
C ASP A 169 -10.36 -4.51 -16.07
N THR A 170 -9.87 -4.11 -14.90
CA THR A 170 -10.00 -4.94 -13.71
C THR A 170 -11.43 -5.02 -13.21
N VAL A 171 -11.70 -6.13 -12.55
CA VAL A 171 -12.99 -6.37 -11.91
C VAL A 171 -13.11 -5.54 -10.64
N SER A 172 -14.32 -5.05 -10.39
CA SER A 172 -14.58 -4.30 -9.15
C SER A 172 -14.44 -5.19 -7.90
N HIS A 173 -13.99 -4.58 -6.81
CA HIS A 173 -13.81 -5.17 -5.48
C HIS A 173 -14.98 -6.08 -5.10
N ARG A 174 -16.21 -5.54 -5.16
CA ARG A 174 -17.44 -6.24 -4.74
C ARG A 174 -17.79 -7.46 -5.61
N ARG A 175 -17.21 -7.58 -6.81
CA ARG A 175 -17.48 -8.70 -7.71
C ARG A 175 -16.49 -9.83 -7.59
N LEU A 176 -15.33 -9.64 -6.96
CA LEU A 176 -14.22 -10.59 -7.04
C LEU A 176 -14.39 -11.80 -6.11
N HIS A 177 -14.84 -11.61 -4.85
CA HIS A 177 -15.02 -12.71 -3.89
C HIS A 177 -16.20 -13.63 -4.26
N ARG A 178 -15.93 -14.56 -5.17
CA ARG A 178 -16.85 -15.61 -5.67
C ARG A 178 -16.24 -17.00 -5.44
N HIS A 179 -17.06 -18.04 -5.66
CA HIS A 179 -16.64 -19.43 -5.51
C HIS A 179 -15.35 -19.74 -6.28
N ASN A 180 -15.32 -19.44 -7.57
CA ASN A 180 -14.19 -19.79 -8.43
C ASN A 180 -12.93 -18.98 -8.05
N TYR A 181 -13.08 -17.72 -7.65
CA TYR A 181 -11.96 -16.93 -7.11
C TYR A 181 -11.31 -17.58 -5.88
N GLU A 182 -12.13 -17.99 -4.91
CA GLU A 182 -11.61 -18.66 -3.71
C GLU A 182 -10.92 -19.99 -4.03
N VAL A 183 -11.41 -20.74 -5.03
CA VAL A 183 -10.73 -21.93 -5.53
C VAL A 183 -9.37 -21.56 -6.11
N TRP A 184 -9.31 -20.64 -7.08
CA TRP A 184 -8.10 -20.25 -7.79
C TRP A 184 -7.00 -19.68 -6.89
N VAL A 185 -7.34 -18.73 -6.01
CA VAL A 185 -6.36 -18.14 -5.09
C VAL A 185 -5.80 -19.22 -4.17
N SER A 186 -6.67 -20.04 -3.60
CA SER A 186 -6.24 -21.04 -2.64
C SER A 186 -5.44 -22.17 -3.28
N THR A 187 -5.76 -22.58 -4.51
CA THR A 187 -4.98 -23.59 -5.26
C THR A 187 -3.63 -23.06 -5.70
N SER A 188 -3.54 -21.77 -6.04
CA SER A 188 -2.29 -21.12 -6.42
C SER A 188 -1.29 -21.02 -5.27
N LEU A 189 -1.77 -21.00 -4.02
CA LEU A 189 -0.97 -20.64 -2.83
C LEU A 189 -0.73 -21.80 -1.85
N ARG A 190 -1.73 -22.68 -1.61
CA ARG A 190 -1.65 -23.66 -0.49
C ARG A 190 -0.48 -24.65 -0.58
N THR A 191 -0.02 -24.95 -1.79
CA THR A 191 1.02 -25.97 -2.03
C THR A 191 2.44 -25.43 -1.90
N LYS A 192 2.63 -24.11 -1.71
CA LYS A 192 3.96 -23.51 -1.62
C LYS A 192 4.61 -23.86 -0.30
N VAL A 193 5.79 -24.49 -0.35
CA VAL A 193 6.45 -25.10 0.81
C VAL A 193 7.41 -24.17 1.54
N ASN A 194 7.86 -23.09 0.90
CA ASN A 194 8.72 -22.06 1.51
C ASN A 194 8.14 -20.65 1.31
N LYS A 195 8.60 -19.71 2.15
CA LYS A 195 8.14 -18.32 2.19
C LYS A 195 8.37 -17.59 0.88
N LEU A 196 9.53 -17.76 0.24
CA LEU A 196 9.87 -17.06 -0.99
C LEU A 196 8.94 -17.46 -2.15
N ASP A 197 8.70 -18.75 -2.34
CA ASP A 197 7.78 -19.27 -3.35
C ASP A 197 6.34 -18.84 -3.11
N PHE A 198 5.93 -18.78 -1.84
CA PHE A 198 4.62 -18.27 -1.46
C PHE A 198 4.46 -16.79 -1.82
N ILE A 199 5.44 -15.95 -1.46
CA ILE A 199 5.44 -14.52 -1.78
C ILE A 199 5.44 -14.31 -3.30
N ASN A 200 6.26 -15.07 -4.04
CA ASN A 200 6.31 -14.97 -5.50
C ASN A 200 4.98 -15.40 -6.16
N ALA A 201 4.35 -16.46 -5.65
CA ALA A 201 3.04 -16.89 -6.11
C ALA A 201 1.96 -15.84 -5.80
N LEU A 202 1.98 -15.25 -4.60
CA LEU A 202 1.05 -14.20 -4.19
C LEU A 202 1.21 -12.93 -5.03
N ARG A 203 2.45 -12.52 -5.31
CA ARG A 203 2.77 -11.45 -6.28
C ARG A 203 2.24 -11.78 -7.68
N GLY A 204 2.39 -13.02 -8.13
CA GLY A 204 1.84 -13.48 -9.40
C GLY A 204 0.31 -13.38 -9.47
N VAL A 205 -0.39 -13.78 -8.40
CA VAL A 205 -1.85 -13.60 -8.28
C VAL A 205 -2.22 -12.12 -8.30
N LYS A 206 -1.52 -11.27 -7.54
CA LYS A 206 -1.70 -9.82 -7.53
C LYS A 206 -1.58 -9.20 -8.92
N ILE A 207 -0.53 -9.54 -9.66
CA ILE A 207 -0.30 -9.05 -11.04
C ILE A 207 -1.44 -9.51 -11.95
N LYS A 208 -1.86 -10.78 -11.86
CA LYS A 208 -2.99 -11.30 -12.66
C LYS A 208 -4.30 -10.57 -12.37
N ILE A 209 -4.58 -10.24 -11.11
CA ILE A 209 -5.74 -9.43 -10.73
C ILE A 209 -5.62 -8.01 -11.33
N LYS A 210 -4.49 -7.33 -11.12
CA LYS A 210 -4.27 -5.93 -11.57
C LYS A 210 -4.33 -5.75 -13.09
N ASN A 211 -3.95 -6.77 -13.85
CA ASN A 211 -3.83 -6.67 -15.31
C ASN A 211 -4.96 -7.39 -16.05
N HIS A 212 -6.03 -7.80 -15.36
CA HIS A 212 -7.12 -8.59 -15.95
C HIS A 212 -6.64 -9.92 -16.59
N MET A 213 -5.58 -10.53 -16.05
CA MET A 213 -4.98 -11.80 -16.53
C MET A 213 -5.34 -13.00 -15.64
N MET A 214 -6.44 -12.92 -14.90
CA MET A 214 -6.97 -14.06 -14.16
C MET A 214 -7.50 -15.11 -15.14
N PRO A 215 -7.49 -16.42 -14.79
CA PRO A 215 -8.19 -17.42 -15.59
C PRO A 215 -9.65 -17.01 -15.84
N ALA A 216 -10.15 -17.14 -17.07
CA ALA A 216 -11.52 -16.76 -17.43
C ALA A 216 -12.56 -17.41 -16.51
N SER A 217 -12.31 -18.66 -16.09
CA SER A 217 -13.13 -19.43 -15.16
C SER A 217 -13.36 -18.72 -13.82
N VAL A 218 -12.47 -17.83 -13.36
CA VAL A 218 -12.63 -17.06 -12.12
C VAL A 218 -13.92 -16.23 -12.13
N MET A 219 -14.28 -15.65 -13.27
CA MET A 219 -15.44 -14.77 -13.42
C MET A 219 -16.69 -15.47 -14.00
N MET A 220 -16.57 -16.73 -14.39
CA MET A 220 -17.70 -17.55 -14.87
C MET A 220 -18.64 -17.95 -13.73
N ARG A 221 -19.77 -18.59 -14.10
CA ARG A 221 -20.67 -19.23 -13.13
C ARG A 221 -19.89 -20.26 -12.30
N LYS A 222 -20.37 -20.47 -11.06
CA LYS A 222 -19.81 -21.45 -10.14
C LYS A 222 -19.60 -22.80 -10.85
N ASN A 223 -18.38 -23.30 -10.83
CA ASN A 223 -18.05 -24.66 -11.27
C ASN A 223 -17.50 -25.44 -10.08
N ALA A 224 -18.28 -26.40 -9.57
CA ALA A 224 -17.91 -27.19 -8.40
C ALA A 224 -16.73 -28.15 -8.67
N ASN A 225 -16.54 -28.52 -9.94
CA ASN A 225 -15.54 -29.49 -10.39
C ASN A 225 -14.26 -28.81 -10.89
N TRP A 226 -14.23 -27.48 -10.95
CA TRP A 226 -13.02 -26.77 -11.34
C TRP A 226 -11.97 -26.86 -10.23
N ASP A 227 -10.76 -27.28 -10.60
CA ASP A 227 -9.64 -27.47 -9.68
C ASP A 227 -8.82 -26.20 -9.43
N GLY A 228 -9.24 -25.08 -10.02
CA GLY A 228 -8.60 -23.78 -9.91
C GLY A 228 -7.38 -23.61 -10.78
N LYS A 229 -7.11 -24.53 -11.72
CA LYS A 229 -6.05 -24.39 -12.71
C LYS A 229 -6.62 -23.93 -14.05
N SER A 230 -5.83 -23.13 -14.75
CA SER A 230 -6.02 -22.74 -16.15
C SER A 230 -5.15 -23.62 -17.02
#